data_AF-A0A9D4FNG8-F1
#
_entry.id   AF-A0A9D4FNG8-F1
#
_cell.length_a   1.000
_cell.length_b   1.000
_cell.length_c   1.000
_cell.angle_alpha   90.00
_cell.angle_beta   90.00
_cell.angle_gamma   90.00
#
_symmetry.space_group_name_H-M   'P 1'
#
loop_
_entity.id
_entity.type
_entity.pdbx_description
1 polymer ?
#
loop_
_entity_poly.entity_id
_entity_poly.type
_entity_poly.pdbx_seq_one_letter_code
_entity_poly.pdbx_strand_id
1 'polypeptide(L)'
;MASIAEVLSDQEKTNWLNACIALNILKSGLKDFVNQEMQRVKTHMFHSAHRKLNLPDTEMCTMCNVACLVPCPTKGYCKRSGKRCTNGHRRCPKNICNEISNLIIKELRHSKPSWANTEAEQWAFNQWQIAKCFLPPDGYTGVGSVEDTDFNGIISVMLNCKTFDLKLSFPIAHNQPNQCLLSKARAFGRAVRHTPNFTMKEDVLQDMFNTLSAILKDPKCLGNDISAQEAERKLNQLRNDKMTSPEMIQLVLYAQNEKKRITEENKIDFRHRLVELYNKLRSVPVFPLVPCNDRPLRKIYCTPILLHIPKHTFGSRTNTEKIRTYMDIIFTNGELNKNVFIQGEPGIGKSIFVAKMVLDWCDASLSKHPSSKKTAFCDIETLLVYKFVFLVTLRDANRQREVIDMIKSQIVDEIYSSEEDRGNAYTIVQQIMKSEMCLVIQDGMDEWSDYNGVNVLPVMVLCHSHSTVKSTAYLNWLELKMKRGSVERS
;
A
#
# COMPACT_ATOMS: atom_id res chain seq x y z
N MET A 1 2.11 -5.60 24.82
CA MET A 1 3.38 -6.27 24.49
C MET A 1 4.47 -5.44 25.14
N ALA A 2 5.29 -6.03 26.00
CA ALA A 2 6.49 -5.37 26.49
C ALA A 2 7.34 -4.92 25.29
N SER A 3 7.92 -3.72 25.37
CA SER A 3 8.83 -3.23 24.33
C SER A 3 10.02 -4.18 24.21
N ILE A 4 10.57 -4.43 23.01
CA ILE A 4 11.83 -5.19 22.84
C ILE A 4 12.93 -4.62 23.75
N ALA A 5 12.86 -3.31 24.08
CA ALA A 5 13.77 -2.65 24.99
C ALA A 5 13.67 -3.11 26.46
N GLU A 6 12.58 -3.72 26.89
CA GLU A 6 12.36 -4.16 28.27
C GLU A 6 12.88 -5.58 28.53
N VAL A 7 13.14 -6.37 27.48
CA VAL A 7 13.48 -7.81 27.59
C VAL A 7 14.98 -8.08 27.43
N LEU A 8 15.71 -7.23 26.71
CA LEU A 8 17.13 -7.46 26.40
C LEU A 8 18.06 -6.81 27.42
N SER A 9 19.16 -7.50 27.74
CA SER A 9 20.28 -6.85 28.44
C SER A 9 20.91 -5.73 27.59
N ASP A 10 21.58 -4.76 28.21
CA ASP A 10 22.19 -3.65 27.47
C ASP A 10 23.26 -4.09 26.48
N GLN A 11 23.95 -5.20 26.79
CA GLN A 11 24.88 -5.83 25.86
C GLN A 11 24.15 -6.44 24.65
N GLU A 12 23.03 -7.14 24.86
CA GLU A 12 22.25 -7.72 23.76
C GLU A 12 21.60 -6.64 22.88
N LYS A 13 21.17 -5.53 23.46
CA LYS A 13 20.69 -4.35 22.70
C LYS A 13 21.79 -3.79 21.81
N THR A 14 22.98 -3.60 22.37
CA THR A 14 24.16 -3.13 21.62
C THR A 14 24.50 -4.10 20.48
N ASN A 15 24.51 -5.40 20.75
CA ASN A 15 24.79 -6.41 19.75
C ASN A 15 23.73 -6.44 18.64
N TRP A 16 22.45 -6.37 19.00
CA TRP A 16 21.35 -6.31 18.03
C TRP A 16 21.44 -5.05 17.15
N LEU A 17 21.82 -3.91 17.73
CA LEU A 17 22.01 -2.67 16.98
C LEU A 17 23.20 -2.76 16.02
N ASN A 18 24.34 -3.28 16.49
CA ASN A 18 25.50 -3.58 15.65
C ASN A 18 25.11 -4.48 14.47
N ALA A 19 24.23 -5.46 14.70
CA ALA A 19 23.74 -6.31 13.65
C ALA A 19 22.88 -5.59 12.62
N CYS A 20 21.96 -4.73 13.07
CA CYS A 20 21.17 -3.88 12.17
C CYS A 20 22.07 -3.02 11.27
N ILE A 21 23.11 -2.41 11.84
CA ILE A 21 24.05 -1.56 11.10
C ILE A 21 24.88 -2.38 10.12
N ALA A 22 25.41 -3.51 10.56
CA ALA A 22 26.18 -4.41 9.69
C ALA A 22 25.39 -4.84 8.45
N LEU A 23 24.10 -5.16 8.61
CA LEU A 23 23.20 -5.49 7.49
C LEU A 23 22.96 -4.29 6.56
N ASN A 24 22.85 -3.07 7.09
CA ASN A 24 22.73 -1.85 6.30
C ASN A 24 24.03 -1.47 5.56
N ILE A 25 25.18 -1.68 6.18
CA ILE A 25 26.49 -1.54 5.55
C ILE A 25 26.58 -2.51 4.37
N LEU A 26 26.23 -3.79 4.59
CA LEU A 26 26.22 -4.79 3.51
C LEU A 26 25.24 -4.41 2.40
N LYS A 27 24.00 -4.00 2.72
CA LYS A 27 23.03 -3.50 1.73
C LYS A 27 23.66 -2.40 0.87
N SER A 28 24.31 -1.43 1.51
CA SER A 28 24.91 -0.27 0.84
C SER A 28 26.08 -0.66 -0.06
N GLY A 29 26.90 -1.63 0.35
CA GLY A 29 27.99 -2.15 -0.47
C GLY A 29 27.54 -3.00 -1.67
N LEU A 30 26.36 -3.64 -1.58
CA LEU A 30 25.85 -4.51 -2.64
C LEU A 30 24.99 -3.79 -3.67
N LYS A 31 24.38 -2.64 -3.34
CA LYS A 31 23.35 -2.00 -4.17
C LYS A 31 23.83 -1.68 -5.59
N ASP A 32 25.02 -1.09 -5.73
CA ASP A 32 25.53 -0.60 -7.01
C ASP A 32 25.92 -1.78 -7.90
N PHE A 33 26.64 -2.75 -7.32
CA PHE A 33 26.97 -4.00 -7.97
C PHE A 33 25.73 -4.74 -8.48
N VAL A 34 24.73 -4.95 -7.61
CA VAL A 34 23.50 -5.67 -7.99
C VAL A 34 22.74 -4.93 -9.09
N ASN A 35 22.68 -3.60 -9.03
CA ASN A 35 22.04 -2.80 -10.07
C ASN A 35 22.76 -2.91 -11.42
N GLN A 36 24.10 -2.85 -11.42
CA GLN A 36 24.93 -3.01 -12.61
C GLN A 36 24.80 -4.41 -13.21
N GLU A 37 24.83 -5.46 -12.38
CA GLU A 37 24.61 -6.84 -12.84
C GLU A 37 23.22 -7.02 -13.42
N MET A 38 22.17 -6.49 -12.78
CA MET A 38 20.83 -6.58 -13.34
C MET A 38 20.68 -5.80 -14.64
N GLN A 39 21.42 -4.70 -14.81
CA GLN A 39 21.50 -4.00 -16.08
C GLN A 39 22.17 -4.88 -17.16
N ARG A 40 23.26 -5.60 -16.83
CA ARG A 40 23.90 -6.57 -17.75
C ARG A 40 22.93 -7.71 -18.12
N VAL A 41 22.20 -8.24 -17.15
CA VAL A 41 21.17 -9.27 -17.35
C VAL A 41 20.08 -8.76 -18.30
N LYS A 42 19.53 -7.56 -18.07
CA LYS A 42 18.55 -6.92 -18.96
C LYS A 42 19.09 -6.85 -20.37
N THR A 43 20.26 -6.24 -20.55
CA THR A 43 20.90 -6.09 -21.86
C THR A 43 21.07 -7.43 -22.56
N HIS A 44 21.61 -8.44 -21.87
CA HIS A 44 21.80 -9.79 -22.41
C HIS A 44 20.47 -10.43 -22.83
N MET A 45 19.42 -10.30 -22.03
CA MET A 45 18.11 -10.86 -22.32
C MET A 45 17.51 -10.24 -23.59
N PHE A 46 17.56 -8.91 -23.72
CA PHE A 46 17.05 -8.22 -24.92
C PHE A 46 17.83 -8.59 -26.17
N HIS A 47 19.17 -8.57 -26.14
CA HIS A 47 19.98 -8.99 -27.29
C HIS A 47 19.73 -10.47 -27.68
N SER A 48 19.52 -11.34 -26.69
CA SER A 48 19.22 -12.76 -26.96
C SER A 48 17.82 -12.94 -27.55
N ALA A 49 16.85 -12.18 -27.06
CA ALA A 49 15.49 -12.19 -27.61
C ALA A 49 15.46 -11.65 -29.05
N HIS A 50 16.13 -10.53 -29.33
CA HIS A 50 16.19 -9.95 -30.67
C HIS A 50 16.86 -10.87 -31.68
N ARG A 51 18.01 -11.46 -31.33
CA ARG A 51 18.68 -12.45 -32.18
C ARG A 51 17.79 -13.66 -32.46
N LYS A 52 17.10 -14.19 -31.46
CA LYS A 52 16.22 -15.36 -31.65
C LYS A 52 15.00 -15.05 -32.53
N LEU A 53 14.54 -13.81 -32.51
CA LEU A 53 13.36 -13.34 -33.24
C LEU A 53 13.71 -12.67 -34.59
N ASN A 54 14.99 -12.59 -34.95
CA ASN A 54 15.50 -11.86 -36.12
C ASN A 54 15.01 -10.40 -36.18
N LEU A 55 15.07 -9.70 -35.05
CA LEU A 55 14.69 -8.29 -34.92
C LEU A 55 15.92 -7.39 -34.77
N PRO A 56 15.86 -6.11 -35.21
CA PRO A 56 16.95 -5.17 -34.95
C PRO A 56 17.05 -4.84 -33.46
N ASP A 57 18.25 -4.50 -32.98
CA ASP A 57 18.50 -4.26 -31.54
C ASP A 57 17.75 -3.04 -30.98
N THR A 58 17.33 -2.13 -31.86
CA THR A 58 16.52 -0.95 -31.53
C THR A 58 15.03 -1.26 -31.41
N GLU A 59 14.60 -2.46 -31.79
CA GLU A 59 13.20 -2.83 -31.73
C GLU A 59 12.73 -2.97 -30.28
N MET A 60 11.67 -2.27 -29.91
CA MET A 60 11.04 -2.42 -28.60
C MET A 60 9.56 -2.73 -28.76
N CYS A 61 8.97 -3.42 -27.79
CA CYS A 61 7.52 -3.60 -27.80
C CYS A 61 6.82 -2.26 -27.49
N THR A 62 6.36 -1.56 -28.53
CA THR A 62 5.59 -0.30 -28.41
C THR A 62 4.11 -0.52 -28.10
N MET A 63 3.60 -1.73 -28.32
CA MET A 63 2.19 -2.10 -28.24
C MET A 63 1.77 -2.71 -26.88
N CYS A 64 2.71 -2.79 -25.94
CA CYS A 64 2.58 -3.57 -24.72
C CYS A 64 1.82 -2.81 -23.61
N ASN A 65 0.51 -2.60 -23.80
CA ASN A 65 -0.37 -2.03 -22.77
C ASN A 65 -0.84 -3.14 -21.79
N VAL A 66 -0.09 -3.28 -20.69
CA VAL A 66 -0.43 -3.69 -19.30
C VAL A 66 -1.05 -5.07 -18.98
N ALA A 67 -1.91 -5.71 -19.78
CA ALA A 67 -2.78 -6.78 -19.24
C ALA A 67 -2.41 -8.25 -19.59
N CYS A 68 -1.39 -8.50 -20.41
CA CYS A 68 -1.38 -9.70 -21.28
C CYS A 68 -0.02 -10.41 -21.49
N LEU A 69 1.06 -9.98 -20.85
CA LEU A 69 2.42 -10.35 -21.27
C LEU A 69 3.08 -11.48 -20.47
N VAL A 70 2.59 -11.73 -19.25
CA VAL A 70 3.07 -12.82 -18.42
C VAL A 70 2.23 -14.06 -18.72
N PRO A 71 2.83 -15.25 -18.91
CA PRO A 71 2.06 -16.49 -18.96
C PRO A 71 1.20 -16.58 -17.71
N CYS A 72 -0.11 -16.46 -17.88
CA CYS A 72 -1.06 -16.56 -16.79
C CYS A 72 -0.80 -17.90 -16.08
N PRO A 73 -0.35 -17.89 -14.82
CA PRO A 73 0.18 -19.10 -14.16
C PRO A 73 -0.86 -20.21 -14.01
N THR A 74 -2.13 -19.89 -14.26
CA THR A 74 -3.25 -20.80 -14.30
C THR A 74 -3.95 -20.66 -15.65
N LYS A 75 -4.04 -21.77 -16.42
CA LYS A 75 -4.97 -21.88 -17.55
C LYS A 75 -6.33 -21.34 -17.10
N GLY A 76 -6.72 -20.19 -17.61
CA GLY A 76 -8.06 -19.66 -17.46
C GLY A 76 -8.34 -18.67 -16.32
N TYR A 77 -7.38 -18.06 -15.60
CA TYR A 77 -7.75 -16.95 -14.68
C TYR A 77 -6.62 -15.93 -14.43
N CYS A 78 -6.76 -14.71 -14.97
CA CYS A 78 -5.79 -13.64 -14.73
C CYS A 78 -6.11 -12.93 -13.41
N LYS A 79 -5.22 -13.06 -12.42
CA LYS A 79 -5.36 -12.44 -11.09
C LYS A 79 -5.49 -10.91 -11.14
N ARG A 80 -4.92 -10.25 -12.16
CA ARG A 80 -4.95 -8.79 -12.30
C ARG A 80 -6.24 -8.28 -12.95
N SER A 81 -6.84 -9.04 -13.87
CA SER A 81 -8.10 -8.66 -14.53
C SER A 81 -9.34 -9.25 -13.88
N GLY A 82 -9.19 -10.20 -12.94
CA GLY A 82 -10.29 -10.90 -12.28
C GLY A 82 -11.16 -11.72 -13.24
N LYS A 83 -10.73 -11.90 -14.50
CA LYS A 83 -11.51 -12.57 -15.56
C LYS A 83 -10.87 -13.89 -15.96
N ARG A 84 -11.75 -14.82 -16.36
CA ARG A 84 -11.37 -16.06 -17.03
C ARG A 84 -10.70 -15.69 -18.36
N CYS A 85 -9.49 -16.18 -18.63
CA CYS A 85 -8.77 -15.88 -19.88
C CYS A 85 -9.45 -16.57 -21.07
N THR A 86 -10.60 -16.05 -21.51
CA THR A 86 -11.46 -16.74 -22.49
C THR A 86 -11.24 -16.30 -23.93
N ASN A 87 -10.56 -15.17 -24.18
CA ASN A 87 -10.29 -14.69 -25.54
C ASN A 87 -8.87 -14.12 -25.62
N GLY A 88 -8.18 -14.41 -26.72
CA GLY A 88 -6.77 -14.12 -26.98
C GLY A 88 -6.28 -12.79 -26.43
N HIS A 89 -5.49 -12.87 -25.34
CA HIS A 89 -4.64 -11.78 -24.91
C HIS A 89 -3.80 -11.32 -26.11
N ARG A 90 -3.79 -10.02 -26.41
CA ARG A 90 -2.92 -9.44 -27.44
C ARG A 90 -1.50 -9.85 -27.08
N ARG A 91 -0.99 -10.88 -27.76
CA ARG A 91 0.40 -11.29 -27.64
C ARG A 91 1.25 -10.09 -28.05
N CYS A 92 2.39 -9.89 -27.40
CA CYS A 92 3.42 -9.01 -27.93
C CYS A 92 3.53 -9.30 -29.44
N PRO A 93 3.24 -8.35 -30.35
CA PRO A 93 3.11 -8.66 -31.77
C PRO A 93 4.37 -9.31 -32.34
N LYS A 94 5.52 -8.92 -31.79
CA LYS A 94 6.85 -9.44 -32.12
C LYS A 94 7.34 -10.53 -31.16
N ASN A 95 6.52 -10.95 -30.20
CA ASN A 95 6.80 -11.98 -29.19
C ASN A 95 8.01 -11.72 -28.26
N ILE A 96 8.56 -10.51 -28.24
CA ILE A 96 9.75 -10.12 -27.44
C ILE A 96 9.52 -10.43 -25.95
N CYS A 97 8.42 -9.96 -25.35
CA CYS A 97 8.18 -10.13 -23.92
C CYS A 97 8.07 -11.60 -23.49
N ASN A 98 7.52 -12.47 -24.34
CA ASN A 98 7.44 -13.90 -24.06
C ASN A 98 8.84 -14.52 -24.06
N GLU A 99 9.71 -14.10 -24.97
CA GLU A 99 11.09 -14.56 -24.99
C GLU A 99 11.88 -14.06 -23.77
N ILE A 100 11.71 -12.78 -23.38
CA ILE A 100 12.28 -12.26 -22.13
C ILE A 100 11.77 -13.07 -20.93
N SER A 101 10.47 -13.37 -20.85
CA SER A 101 9.91 -14.22 -19.79
C SER A 101 10.57 -15.60 -19.75
N ASN A 102 10.81 -16.23 -20.90
CA ASN A 102 11.50 -17.52 -20.96
C ASN A 102 12.95 -17.41 -20.48
N LEU A 103 13.64 -16.32 -20.83
CA LEU A 103 14.99 -16.05 -20.37
C LEU A 103 15.04 -15.79 -18.86
N ILE A 104 14.07 -15.07 -18.29
CA ILE A 104 13.93 -14.90 -16.83
C ILE A 104 13.77 -16.25 -16.13
N ILE A 105 12.90 -17.13 -16.65
CA ILE A 105 12.72 -18.49 -16.11
C ILE A 105 14.03 -19.29 -16.20
N LYS A 106 14.78 -19.14 -17.30
CA LYS A 106 16.07 -19.82 -17.50
C LYS A 106 17.13 -19.32 -16.52
N GLU A 107 17.15 -18.03 -16.21
CA GLU A 107 18.09 -17.42 -15.25
C GLU A 107 17.69 -17.65 -13.78
N LEU A 108 16.50 -18.17 -13.51
CA LEU A 108 16.05 -18.47 -12.16
C LEU A 108 16.72 -19.77 -11.63
N ARG A 109 17.31 -19.72 -10.43
CA ARG A 109 17.84 -20.91 -9.73
C ARG A 109 16.73 -21.75 -9.10
N HIS A 110 15.87 -21.09 -8.35
CA HIS A 110 14.87 -21.71 -7.50
C HIS A 110 13.58 -20.88 -7.54
N SER A 111 12.45 -21.52 -7.19
CA SER A 111 11.12 -20.90 -7.12
C SER A 111 10.46 -20.65 -8.49
N LYS A 112 9.32 -19.96 -8.49
CA LYS A 112 8.68 -19.43 -9.70
C LYS A 112 8.96 -17.93 -9.76
N PRO A 113 9.07 -17.31 -10.95
CA PRO A 113 9.24 -15.88 -11.03
C PRO A 113 8.05 -15.14 -10.40
N SER A 114 8.36 -14.07 -9.67
CA SER A 114 7.36 -13.28 -8.95
C SER A 114 6.71 -12.24 -9.86
N TRP A 115 5.93 -12.73 -10.81
CA TRP A 115 5.29 -11.90 -11.82
C TRP A 115 4.36 -10.81 -11.27
N ALA A 116 3.83 -10.99 -10.06
CA ALA A 116 2.97 -10.00 -9.41
C ALA A 116 3.74 -8.74 -8.99
N ASN A 117 5.06 -8.84 -8.79
CA ASN A 117 5.88 -7.70 -8.37
C ASN A 117 6.27 -6.78 -9.52
N THR A 118 6.24 -7.27 -10.76
CA THR A 118 6.87 -6.61 -11.91
C THR A 118 5.86 -5.99 -12.86
N GLU A 119 6.28 -4.91 -13.51
CA GLU A 119 5.57 -4.25 -14.60
C GLU A 119 6.31 -4.52 -15.91
N ALA A 120 5.75 -5.43 -16.71
CA ALA A 120 6.39 -5.89 -17.95
C ALA A 120 6.57 -4.77 -18.97
N GLU A 121 5.70 -3.76 -18.98
CA GLU A 121 5.87 -2.55 -19.82
C GLU A 121 7.18 -1.79 -19.54
N GLN A 122 7.75 -1.93 -18.35
CA GLN A 122 8.97 -1.23 -17.95
C GLN A 122 10.23 -2.08 -18.11
N TRP A 123 10.16 -3.35 -18.53
CA TRP A 123 11.34 -4.22 -18.64
C TRP A 123 12.42 -3.66 -19.58
N ALA A 124 12.04 -2.93 -20.62
CA ALA A 124 12.99 -2.32 -21.56
C ALA A 124 13.79 -1.19 -20.91
N PHE A 125 13.16 -0.41 -20.04
CA PHE A 125 13.72 0.84 -19.52
C PHE A 125 14.28 0.67 -18.11
N ASN A 126 13.69 -0.19 -17.30
CA ASN A 126 14.03 -0.38 -15.90
C ASN A 126 14.44 -1.84 -15.61
N GLN A 127 15.74 -2.07 -15.44
CA GLN A 127 16.32 -3.35 -15.06
C GLN A 127 15.80 -3.89 -13.73
N TRP A 128 15.38 -3.00 -12.84
CA TRP A 128 14.84 -3.40 -11.55
C TRP A 128 13.50 -4.13 -11.69
N GLN A 129 12.70 -3.79 -12.70
CA GLN A 129 11.46 -4.52 -12.97
C GLN A 129 11.75 -5.98 -13.36
N ILE A 130 12.84 -6.27 -14.07
CA ILE A 130 13.31 -7.64 -14.28
C ILE A 130 13.80 -8.24 -12.95
N ALA A 131 14.57 -7.50 -12.16
CA ALA A 131 15.08 -7.95 -10.86
C ALA A 131 13.96 -8.40 -9.91
N LYS A 132 12.81 -7.71 -9.92
CA LYS A 132 11.63 -8.08 -9.11
C LYS A 132 11.08 -9.47 -9.39
N CYS A 133 11.34 -10.04 -10.57
CA CYS A 133 10.96 -11.41 -10.90
C CYS A 133 11.72 -12.43 -10.04
N PHE A 134 12.88 -12.06 -9.49
CA PHE A 134 13.72 -12.89 -8.63
C PHE A 134 13.45 -12.67 -7.13
N LEU A 135 12.56 -11.73 -6.77
CA LEU A 135 12.15 -11.47 -5.39
C LEU A 135 11.10 -12.49 -4.91
N PRO A 136 10.83 -12.60 -3.58
CA PRO A 136 9.67 -13.31 -3.07
C PRO A 136 8.35 -12.76 -3.63
N PRO A 137 7.28 -13.57 -3.75
CA PRO A 137 6.04 -13.19 -4.44
C PRO A 137 5.26 -12.04 -3.80
N ASP A 138 5.47 -11.76 -2.51
CA ASP A 138 4.74 -10.76 -1.75
C ASP A 138 5.67 -9.66 -1.23
N GLY A 139 5.15 -8.43 -1.14
CA GLY A 139 5.80 -7.31 -0.44
C GLY A 139 6.70 -6.39 -1.27
N TYR A 140 6.86 -6.63 -2.58
CA TYR A 140 7.79 -5.86 -3.43
C TYR A 140 7.14 -5.19 -4.66
N THR A 141 5.81 -5.14 -4.73
CA THR A 141 5.09 -4.52 -5.85
C THR A 141 5.44 -3.04 -6.02
N GLY A 142 5.42 -2.27 -4.92
CA GLY A 142 5.67 -0.82 -4.92
C GLY A 142 7.14 -0.38 -4.88
N VAL A 143 8.10 -1.28 -5.00
CA VAL A 143 9.54 -0.94 -4.85
C VAL A 143 10.10 -0.48 -6.20
N GLY A 144 10.42 0.80 -6.39
CA GLY A 144 10.81 1.33 -7.71
C GLY A 144 12.19 0.90 -8.18
N SER A 145 13.13 0.77 -7.24
CA SER A 145 14.55 0.61 -7.52
C SER A 145 15.31 -0.23 -6.46
N VAL A 146 16.61 -0.43 -6.67
CA VAL A 146 17.48 -1.13 -5.71
C VAL A 146 17.60 -0.37 -4.40
N GLU A 147 17.56 0.97 -4.44
CA GLU A 147 17.68 1.85 -3.28
C GLU A 147 16.52 1.65 -2.30
N ASP A 148 15.31 1.53 -2.85
CA ASP A 148 14.07 1.27 -2.11
C ASP A 148 13.96 -0.17 -1.60
N THR A 149 14.77 -1.07 -2.15
CA THR A 149 14.73 -2.49 -1.80
C THR A 149 15.43 -2.73 -0.46
N ASP A 150 14.82 -3.51 0.41
CA ASP A 150 15.44 -3.87 1.67
C ASP A 150 16.58 -4.90 1.49
N PHE A 151 17.40 -5.07 2.53
CA PHE A 151 18.50 -6.05 2.53
C PHE A 151 18.05 -7.45 2.07
N ASN A 152 16.93 -7.95 2.60
CA ASN A 152 16.43 -9.28 2.26
C ASN A 152 16.03 -9.39 0.78
N GLY A 153 15.50 -8.32 0.18
CA GLY A 153 15.18 -8.25 -1.23
C GLY A 153 16.44 -8.34 -2.10
N ILE A 154 17.46 -7.52 -1.81
CA ILE A 154 18.74 -7.56 -2.54
C ILE A 154 19.36 -8.97 -2.49
N ILE A 155 19.46 -9.56 -1.31
CA ILE A 155 20.00 -10.93 -1.16
C ILE A 155 19.13 -11.97 -1.87
N SER A 156 17.81 -11.78 -1.91
CA SER A 156 16.92 -12.69 -2.63
C SER A 156 17.15 -12.66 -4.15
N VAL A 157 17.38 -11.48 -4.73
CA VAL A 157 17.75 -11.36 -6.15
C VAL A 157 19.04 -12.14 -6.42
N MET A 158 20.08 -11.91 -5.61
CA MET A 158 21.38 -12.59 -5.77
C MET A 158 21.28 -14.12 -5.58
N LEU A 159 20.44 -14.59 -4.65
CA LEU A 159 20.22 -16.02 -4.42
C LEU A 159 19.46 -16.67 -5.58
N ASN A 160 18.43 -15.99 -6.11
CA ASN A 160 17.52 -16.59 -7.08
C ASN A 160 17.96 -16.40 -8.54
N CYS A 161 18.84 -15.44 -8.85
CA CYS A 161 19.35 -15.21 -10.19
C CYS A 161 20.70 -15.90 -10.42
N LYS A 162 20.79 -16.74 -11.46
CA LYS A 162 21.98 -17.54 -11.81
C LYS A 162 23.20 -16.70 -12.13
N THR A 163 23.02 -15.49 -12.67
CA THR A 163 24.10 -14.57 -13.04
C THR A 163 25.00 -14.23 -11.86
N PHE A 164 24.44 -14.14 -10.65
CA PHE A 164 25.22 -13.96 -9.44
C PHE A 164 25.84 -15.29 -9.00
N ASP A 165 26.68 -15.93 -9.84
CA ASP A 165 27.35 -17.21 -9.56
C ASP A 165 28.43 -17.07 -8.46
N LEU A 166 27.96 -16.64 -7.30
CA LEU A 166 28.66 -16.63 -6.04
C LEU A 166 28.76 -18.09 -5.57
N LYS A 167 29.69 -18.83 -6.16
CA LYS A 167 30.20 -20.09 -5.59
C LYS A 167 31.02 -19.78 -4.34
N LEU A 168 30.38 -19.12 -3.38
CA LEU A 168 30.86 -18.86 -2.04
C LEU A 168 30.63 -20.12 -1.20
N SER A 169 31.30 -21.20 -1.58
CA SER A 169 31.43 -22.39 -0.74
C SER A 169 32.64 -22.18 0.16
N PHE A 170 32.41 -21.85 1.43
CA PHE A 170 33.44 -22.08 2.45
C PHE A 170 33.56 -23.59 2.67
N PRO A 171 34.77 -24.17 2.67
CA PRO A 171 34.99 -25.43 3.35
C PRO A 171 34.85 -25.15 4.86
N ILE A 172 33.63 -25.21 5.38
CA ILE A 172 33.42 -25.24 6.83
C ILE A 172 33.86 -26.62 7.29
N ALA A 173 34.75 -26.67 8.28
CA ALA A 173 35.26 -27.90 8.88
C ALA A 173 34.11 -28.88 9.19
N HIS A 174 34.22 -30.07 8.61
CA HIS A 174 33.47 -31.32 8.82
C HIS A 174 32.01 -31.24 9.34
N ASN A 175 31.08 -31.71 8.50
CA ASN A 175 29.71 -32.17 8.78
C ASN A 175 28.51 -31.18 8.73
N GLN A 176 28.63 -30.00 8.12
CA GLN A 176 27.44 -29.24 7.70
C GLN A 176 27.37 -29.07 6.18
N PRO A 177 26.20 -29.28 5.54
CA PRO A 177 26.04 -29.06 4.10
C PRO A 177 26.42 -27.61 3.78
N ASN A 178 27.17 -27.41 2.68
CA ASN A 178 27.65 -26.11 2.19
C ASN A 178 26.52 -25.07 2.19
N GLN A 179 26.38 -24.30 3.28
CA GLN A 179 25.47 -23.18 3.33
C GLN A 179 26.08 -22.04 2.54
N CYS A 180 25.42 -21.65 1.45
CA CYS A 180 25.75 -20.44 0.71
C CYS A 180 25.75 -19.24 1.68
N LEU A 181 26.84 -18.45 1.72
CA LEU A 181 26.98 -17.30 2.63
C LEU A 181 25.80 -16.33 2.53
N LEU A 182 25.24 -16.14 1.33
CA LEU A 182 24.04 -15.31 1.12
C LEU A 182 22.81 -15.87 1.85
N SER A 183 22.64 -17.20 1.89
CA SER A 183 21.53 -17.83 2.62
C SER A 183 21.67 -17.61 4.13
N LYS A 184 22.90 -17.69 4.63
CA LYS A 184 23.23 -17.42 6.03
C LYS A 184 23.02 -15.93 6.37
N ALA A 185 23.48 -15.02 5.53
CA ALA A 185 23.23 -13.58 5.65
C ALA A 185 21.73 -13.24 5.67
N ARG A 186 20.94 -13.87 4.78
CA ARG A 186 19.47 -13.73 4.79
C ARG A 186 18.84 -14.29 6.07
N ALA A 187 19.37 -15.37 6.63
CA ALA A 187 18.91 -15.90 7.90
C ALA A 187 19.14 -14.90 9.04
N PHE A 188 20.33 -14.28 9.11
CA PHE A 188 20.59 -13.17 10.05
C PHE A 188 19.63 -12.00 9.86
N GLY A 189 19.41 -11.56 8.62
CA GLY A 189 18.48 -10.46 8.33
C GLY A 189 17.04 -10.74 8.78
N ARG A 190 16.57 -11.98 8.66
CA ARG A 190 15.25 -12.40 9.18
C ARG A 190 15.23 -12.48 10.70
N ALA A 191 16.26 -13.04 11.30
CA ALA A 191 16.38 -13.20 12.74
C ALA A 191 16.35 -11.84 13.46
N VAL A 192 17.14 -10.88 12.98
CA VAL A 192 17.22 -9.51 13.52
C VAL A 192 15.88 -8.78 13.47
N ARG A 193 15.07 -8.99 12.41
CA ARG A 193 13.84 -8.21 12.16
C ARG A 193 12.55 -8.83 12.70
N HIS A 194 12.46 -10.16 12.73
CA HIS A 194 11.17 -10.84 12.90
C HIS A 194 11.10 -11.74 14.12
N THR A 195 12.18 -11.89 14.88
CA THR A 195 12.20 -12.78 16.03
C THR A 195 12.19 -11.94 17.31
N PRO A 196 11.02 -11.74 17.96
CA PRO A 196 10.90 -10.87 19.13
C PRO A 196 11.73 -11.33 20.34
N ASN A 197 12.09 -12.62 20.38
CA ASN A 197 12.93 -13.22 21.42
C ASN A 197 14.38 -13.43 20.95
N PHE A 198 14.82 -12.76 19.89
CA PHE A 198 16.15 -12.99 19.35
C PHE A 198 17.22 -12.36 20.24
N THR A 199 17.88 -13.21 21.01
CA THR A 199 19.07 -12.83 21.77
C THR A 199 20.27 -12.80 20.83
N MET A 200 20.78 -11.60 20.52
CA MET A 200 21.99 -11.43 19.72
C MET A 200 23.24 -11.60 20.62
N LYS A 201 23.62 -12.85 20.85
CA LYS A 201 24.86 -13.17 21.57
C LYS A 201 26.10 -12.75 20.77
N GLU A 202 27.22 -12.53 21.46
CA GLU A 202 28.46 -12.04 20.86
C GLU A 202 29.01 -13.02 19.80
N ASP A 203 28.95 -14.33 20.05
CA ASP A 203 29.37 -15.36 19.10
C ASP A 203 28.55 -15.32 17.81
N VAL A 204 27.23 -15.16 17.91
CA VAL A 204 26.33 -15.00 16.76
C VAL A 204 26.63 -13.72 15.99
N LEU A 205 26.90 -12.62 16.69
CA LEU A 205 27.28 -11.34 16.09
C LEU A 205 28.61 -11.45 15.33
N GLN A 206 29.61 -12.10 15.91
CA GLN A 206 30.91 -12.32 15.26
C GLN A 206 30.79 -13.23 14.03
N ASP A 207 29.97 -14.29 14.12
CA ASP A 207 29.68 -15.17 12.99
C ASP A 207 28.99 -14.42 11.84
N MET A 208 28.06 -13.52 12.19
CA MET A 208 27.46 -12.64 11.21
C MET A 208 28.50 -11.70 10.59
N PHE A 209 29.32 -10.99 11.36
CA PHE A 209 30.38 -10.13 10.81
C PHE A 209 31.32 -10.88 9.86
N ASN A 210 31.76 -12.07 10.23
CA ASN A 210 32.58 -12.93 9.38
C ASN A 210 31.85 -13.29 8.08
N THR A 211 30.56 -13.65 8.16
CA THR A 211 29.73 -13.99 7.01
C THR A 211 29.57 -12.80 6.05
N LEU A 212 29.26 -11.61 6.57
CA LEU A 212 29.06 -10.42 5.73
C LEU A 212 30.38 -9.94 5.12
N SER A 213 31.48 -9.96 5.88
CA SER A 213 32.81 -9.61 5.38
C SER A 213 33.24 -10.57 4.26
N ALA A 214 33.01 -11.88 4.43
CA ALA A 214 33.32 -12.87 3.42
C ALA A 214 32.53 -12.69 2.12
N ILE A 215 31.28 -12.21 2.19
CA ILE A 215 30.50 -11.84 0.99
C ILE A 215 31.18 -10.66 0.29
N LEU A 216 31.48 -9.58 1.01
CA LEU A 216 32.08 -8.37 0.44
C LEU A 216 33.49 -8.60 -0.16
N LYS A 217 34.22 -9.58 0.38
CA LYS A 217 35.55 -9.99 -0.09
C LYS A 217 35.56 -10.95 -1.26
N ASP A 218 34.40 -11.39 -1.79
CA ASP A 218 34.39 -12.40 -2.85
C ASP A 218 35.22 -11.92 -4.06
N PRO A 219 36.40 -12.51 -4.34
CA PRO A 219 37.28 -12.02 -5.38
C PRO A 219 36.69 -12.20 -6.78
N LYS A 220 35.72 -13.13 -6.95
CA LYS A 220 35.11 -13.41 -8.26
C LYS A 220 34.09 -12.36 -8.66
N CYS A 221 33.40 -11.76 -7.70
CA CYS A 221 32.28 -10.87 -7.96
C CYS A 221 32.49 -9.45 -7.42
N LEU A 222 33.03 -9.31 -6.21
CA LEU A 222 33.05 -8.05 -5.45
C LEU A 222 34.46 -7.54 -5.13
N GLY A 223 35.50 -8.32 -5.43
CA GLY A 223 36.90 -7.97 -5.12
C GLY A 223 37.37 -6.64 -5.75
N ASN A 224 36.79 -6.24 -6.88
CA ASN A 224 37.10 -4.99 -7.56
C ASN A 224 36.02 -3.91 -7.40
N ASP A 225 34.93 -4.20 -6.68
CA ASP A 225 33.83 -3.25 -6.51
C ASP A 225 34.13 -2.26 -5.37
N ILE A 226 34.26 -0.98 -5.72
CA ILE A 226 34.66 0.08 -4.77
C ILE A 226 33.65 0.19 -3.62
N SER A 227 32.34 0.09 -3.90
CA SER A 227 31.28 0.19 -2.90
C SER A 227 31.34 -1.00 -1.92
N ALA A 228 31.66 -2.20 -2.41
CA ALA A 228 31.84 -3.38 -1.57
C ALA A 228 33.09 -3.29 -0.69
N GLN A 229 34.23 -2.83 -1.22
CA GLN A 229 35.46 -2.64 -0.44
C GLN A 229 35.29 -1.55 0.64
N GLU A 230 34.58 -0.46 0.32
CA GLU A 230 34.22 0.58 1.28
C GLU A 230 33.32 0.04 2.40
N ALA A 231 32.30 -0.73 2.03
CA ALA A 231 31.41 -1.39 3.00
C ALA A 231 32.18 -2.37 3.88
N GLU A 232 33.16 -3.10 3.33
CA GLU A 232 33.99 -4.02 4.10
C GLU A 232 34.85 -3.29 5.14
N ARG A 233 35.45 -2.14 4.76
CA ARG A 233 36.20 -1.30 5.70
C ARG A 233 35.32 -0.79 6.83
N LYS A 234 34.12 -0.29 6.51
CA LYS A 234 33.12 0.15 7.52
C LYS A 234 32.68 -0.99 8.43
N LEU A 235 32.54 -2.20 7.88
CA LEU A 235 32.17 -3.37 8.65
C LEU A 235 33.28 -3.78 9.63
N ASN A 236 34.55 -3.75 9.21
CA ASN A 236 35.69 -4.02 10.08
C ASN A 236 35.86 -2.95 11.15
N GLN A 237 35.62 -1.68 10.81
CA GLN A 237 35.59 -0.59 11.77
C GLN A 237 34.51 -0.82 12.83
N LEU A 238 33.28 -1.13 12.41
CA LEU A 238 32.17 -1.45 13.33
C LEU A 238 32.48 -2.64 14.23
N ARG A 239 33.19 -3.65 13.71
CA ARG A 239 33.61 -4.83 14.46
C ARG A 239 34.63 -4.51 15.55
N ASN A 240 35.62 -3.67 15.25
CA ASN A 240 36.73 -3.35 16.14
C ASN A 240 36.33 -2.28 17.18
N ASP A 241 35.63 -1.24 16.73
CA ASP A 241 35.34 -0.06 17.54
C ASP A 241 34.13 -0.27 18.46
N LYS A 242 33.40 -1.40 18.31
CA LYS A 242 32.14 -1.78 19.00
C LYS A 242 31.34 -0.55 19.42
N MET A 243 30.40 -0.07 18.59
CA MET A 243 29.57 1.14 18.81
C MET A 243 29.62 1.72 20.24
N THR A 244 30.59 2.60 20.49
CA THR A 244 30.66 3.34 21.76
C THR A 244 30.15 4.77 21.62
N SER A 245 29.94 5.29 20.40
CA SER A 245 29.38 6.64 20.23
C SER A 245 27.85 6.63 20.27
N PRO A 246 27.22 7.34 21.24
CA PRO A 246 25.79 7.60 21.28
C PRO A 246 25.24 8.26 20.01
N GLU A 247 26.07 8.95 19.23
CA GLU A 247 25.68 9.69 18.02
C GLU A 247 25.27 8.75 16.87
N MET A 248 25.91 7.58 16.75
CA MET A 248 25.53 6.60 15.73
C MET A 248 24.30 5.77 16.12
N ILE A 249 24.10 5.55 17.42
CA ILE A 249 22.84 4.98 17.95
C ILE A 249 21.69 5.95 17.65
N GLN A 250 21.93 7.24 17.89
CA GLN A 250 21.02 8.29 17.48
C GLN A 250 20.80 8.31 15.98
N LEU A 251 21.80 8.14 15.11
CA LEU A 251 21.60 8.15 13.65
C LEU A 251 20.73 7.00 13.12
N VAL A 252 20.84 5.79 13.68
CA VAL A 252 20.02 4.64 13.25
C VAL A 252 18.60 4.75 13.77
N LEU A 253 18.44 5.11 15.05
CA LEU A 253 17.13 5.42 15.62
C LEU A 253 16.52 6.63 14.92
N TYR A 254 17.32 7.64 14.58
CA TYR A 254 16.93 8.81 13.81
C TYR A 254 16.50 8.39 12.42
N ALA A 255 17.26 7.62 11.64
CA ALA A 255 16.83 7.20 10.30
C ALA A 255 15.52 6.37 10.31
N GLN A 256 15.33 5.50 11.31
CA GLN A 256 14.09 4.73 11.46
C GLN A 256 12.92 5.59 11.95
N ASN A 257 13.17 6.45 12.93
CA ASN A 257 12.19 7.40 13.45
C ASN A 257 11.89 8.50 12.43
N GLU A 258 12.82 8.88 11.58
CA GLU A 258 12.70 9.90 10.54
C GLU A 258 11.88 9.35 9.39
N LYS A 259 12.10 8.11 8.96
CA LYS A 259 11.22 7.46 7.99
C LYS A 259 9.79 7.33 8.55
N LYS A 260 9.64 6.99 9.83
CA LYS A 260 8.34 6.92 10.51
C LYS A 260 7.72 8.32 10.69
N ARG A 261 8.53 9.32 11.02
CA ARG A 261 8.14 10.72 11.26
C ARG A 261 7.72 11.40 9.96
N ILE A 262 8.51 11.27 8.90
CA ILE A 262 8.16 11.71 7.55
C ILE A 262 6.84 11.06 7.12
N THR A 263 6.64 9.78 7.42
CA THR A 263 5.37 9.10 7.10
C THR A 263 4.18 9.69 7.88
N GLU A 264 4.34 10.00 9.17
CA GLU A 264 3.27 10.59 9.98
C GLU A 264 3.04 12.07 9.68
N GLU A 265 4.08 12.87 9.47
CA GLU A 265 4.00 14.26 9.03
C GLU A 265 3.28 14.37 7.68
N ASN A 266 3.60 13.48 6.74
CA ASN A 266 2.92 13.39 5.45
C ASN A 266 1.42 13.02 5.59
N LYS A 267 1.07 12.12 6.53
CA LYS A 267 -0.32 11.81 6.82
C LYS A 267 -1.07 13.01 7.41
N ILE A 268 -0.43 13.78 8.29
CA ILE A 268 -1.00 14.99 8.89
C ILE A 268 -1.20 16.07 7.82
N ASP A 269 -0.20 16.33 6.98
CA ASP A 269 -0.30 17.25 5.84
C ASP A 269 -1.44 16.84 4.90
N PHE A 270 -1.49 15.56 4.51
CA PHE A 270 -2.58 15.04 3.68
C PHE A 270 -3.95 15.24 4.34
N ARG A 271 -4.07 15.00 5.66
CA ARG A 271 -5.33 15.25 6.39
C ARG A 271 -5.73 16.73 6.38
N HIS A 272 -4.79 17.65 6.58
CA HIS A 272 -5.06 19.08 6.53
C HIS A 272 -5.56 19.50 5.14
N ARG A 273 -4.88 19.08 4.08
CA ARG A 273 -5.29 19.36 2.70
C ARG A 273 -6.65 18.76 2.36
N LEU A 274 -6.94 17.56 2.87
CA LEU A 274 -8.24 16.92 2.73
C LEU A 274 -9.35 17.74 3.40
N VAL A 275 -9.09 18.30 4.58
CA VAL A 275 -10.02 19.22 5.27
C VAL A 275 -10.19 20.52 4.48
N GLU A 276 -9.11 21.09 3.91
CA GLU A 276 -9.18 22.27 3.05
C GLU A 276 -10.02 22.03 1.79
N LEU A 277 -9.82 20.87 1.14
CA LEU A 277 -10.64 20.43 0.01
C LEU A 277 -12.12 20.41 0.38
N TYR A 278 -12.49 19.78 1.49
CA TYR A 278 -13.88 19.69 1.91
C TYR A 278 -14.46 21.00 2.42
N ASN A 279 -13.64 21.91 2.94
CA ASN A 279 -14.11 23.25 3.30
C ASN A 279 -14.60 24.03 2.08
N LYS A 280 -14.16 23.69 0.84
CA LYS A 280 -14.76 24.25 -0.39
C LYS A 280 -16.26 23.94 -0.48
N LEU A 281 -16.73 22.79 0.03
CA LEU A 281 -18.16 22.40 0.06
C LEU A 281 -19.03 23.36 0.89
N ARG A 282 -18.44 24.17 1.79
CA ARG A 282 -19.19 25.18 2.55
C ARG A 282 -19.70 26.32 1.69
N SER A 283 -19.00 26.59 0.58
CA SER A 283 -19.22 27.73 -0.31
C SER A 283 -19.89 27.35 -1.63
N VAL A 284 -20.14 26.05 -1.86
CA VAL A 284 -20.82 25.60 -3.09
C VAL A 284 -22.31 25.93 -2.99
N PRO A 285 -22.89 26.67 -3.95
CA PRO A 285 -24.32 26.93 -3.99
C PRO A 285 -25.08 25.60 -4.14
N VAL A 286 -26.06 25.36 -3.27
CA VAL A 286 -26.90 24.16 -3.30
C VAL A 286 -27.91 24.28 -4.45
N PHE A 287 -27.51 23.86 -5.64
CA PHE A 287 -28.42 23.60 -6.76
C PHE A 287 -29.22 22.31 -6.47
N PRO A 288 -30.55 22.21 -6.75
CA PRO A 288 -31.31 23.00 -7.73
C PRO A 288 -32.45 23.88 -7.16
N LEU A 289 -32.53 24.11 -5.84
CA LEU A 289 -33.82 24.52 -5.26
C LEU A 289 -34.11 26.03 -5.17
N VAL A 290 -33.14 26.95 -5.24
CA VAL A 290 -33.44 28.40 -5.31
C VAL A 290 -32.29 29.20 -5.95
N PRO A 291 -32.54 30.16 -6.87
CA PRO A 291 -31.55 31.13 -7.33
C PRO A 291 -31.28 32.21 -6.25
N CYS A 292 -30.93 31.79 -5.04
CA CYS A 292 -30.68 32.70 -3.92
C CYS A 292 -29.31 32.38 -3.28
N ASN A 293 -28.30 33.10 -3.79
CA ASN A 293 -27.11 33.66 -3.15
C ASN A 293 -26.53 32.91 -1.93
N ASP A 294 -25.29 32.44 -2.05
CA ASP A 294 -24.21 32.41 -1.04
C ASP A 294 -24.52 31.93 0.40
N ARG A 295 -25.67 31.29 0.66
CA ARG A 295 -26.01 30.81 1.99
C ARG A 295 -25.26 29.51 2.26
N PRO A 296 -24.33 29.47 3.24
CA PRO A 296 -23.55 28.28 3.53
C PRO A 296 -24.47 27.13 3.96
N LEU A 297 -24.13 25.90 3.55
CA LEU A 297 -24.93 24.70 3.80
C LEU A 297 -25.44 24.59 5.25
N ARG A 298 -24.61 24.97 6.22
CA ARG A 298 -24.95 24.96 7.66
C ARG A 298 -26.19 25.78 8.02
N LYS A 299 -26.49 26.86 7.30
CA LYS A 299 -27.65 27.73 7.57
C LYS A 299 -28.96 27.20 6.99
N ILE A 300 -28.88 26.31 6.01
CA ILE A 300 -30.04 25.79 5.27
C ILE A 300 -30.26 24.28 5.51
N TYR A 301 -29.29 23.60 6.13
CA TYR A 301 -29.38 22.18 6.42
C TYR A 301 -30.38 21.89 7.54
N CYS A 302 -31.38 21.07 7.21
CA CYS A 302 -32.30 20.48 8.17
C CYS A 302 -31.91 19.02 8.40
N THR A 303 -31.84 18.58 9.65
CA THR A 303 -31.55 17.18 9.98
C THR A 303 -32.61 16.26 9.36
N PRO A 304 -32.22 15.33 8.47
CA PRO A 304 -33.19 14.40 7.88
C PRO A 304 -33.67 13.39 8.94
N ILE A 305 -34.86 12.86 8.72
CA ILE A 305 -35.34 11.72 9.51
C ILE A 305 -34.76 10.45 8.89
N LEU A 306 -33.85 9.81 9.62
CA LEU A 306 -33.28 8.51 9.28
C LEU A 306 -33.98 7.42 10.10
N LEU A 307 -34.38 6.35 9.43
CA LEU A 307 -35.07 5.21 10.04
C LEU A 307 -34.28 3.94 9.79
N HIS A 308 -34.01 3.16 10.83
CA HIS A 308 -33.42 1.82 10.70
C HIS A 308 -34.44 0.84 10.09
N ILE A 309 -33.99 0.03 9.13
CA ILE A 309 -34.76 -1.07 8.53
C ILE A 309 -34.19 -2.40 9.06
N PRO A 310 -34.92 -3.12 9.94
CA PRO A 310 -34.50 -4.44 10.41
C PRO A 310 -34.49 -5.46 9.27
N LYS A 311 -33.46 -6.32 9.20
CA LYS A 311 -33.26 -7.29 8.10
C LYS A 311 -34.30 -8.40 7.95
N HIS A 312 -35.23 -8.57 8.90
CA HIS A 312 -36.25 -9.61 8.81
C HIS A 312 -37.55 -9.13 9.46
N THR A 313 -38.56 -8.82 8.64
CA THR A 313 -39.97 -8.99 9.01
C THR A 313 -40.83 -8.86 7.75
N PHE A 314 -41.02 -9.98 7.05
CA PHE A 314 -42.16 -10.11 6.16
C PHE A 314 -43.43 -10.17 7.05
N GLY A 315 -44.24 -9.12 7.02
CA GLY A 315 -45.64 -9.18 7.47
C GLY A 315 -46.00 -8.69 8.88
N SER A 316 -45.06 -8.23 9.70
CA SER A 316 -45.37 -7.56 10.98
C SER A 316 -45.05 -6.08 10.91
N ARG A 317 -45.86 -5.23 11.57
CA ARG A 317 -45.61 -3.78 11.73
C ARG A 317 -44.16 -3.58 12.18
N THR A 318 -43.34 -3.05 11.28
CA THR A 318 -41.93 -2.78 11.56
C THR A 318 -41.85 -1.59 12.52
N ASN A 319 -41.36 -1.81 13.74
CA ASN A 319 -40.90 -0.71 14.58
C ASN A 319 -39.66 -0.13 13.90
N THR A 320 -39.85 0.88 13.05
CA THR A 320 -38.74 1.65 12.48
C THR A 320 -38.14 2.50 13.59
N GLU A 321 -36.94 2.16 14.04
CA GLU A 321 -36.22 2.95 15.01
C GLU A 321 -35.69 4.22 14.35
N LYS A 322 -35.95 5.38 14.97
CA LYS A 322 -35.48 6.67 14.47
C LYS A 322 -34.03 6.86 14.90
N ILE A 323 -33.13 6.96 13.93
CA ILE A 323 -31.72 7.33 14.13
C ILE A 323 -31.68 8.81 14.49
N ARG A 324 -31.03 9.15 15.60
CA ARG A 324 -30.98 10.53 16.14
C ARG A 324 -29.57 11.11 16.14
N THR A 325 -28.55 10.27 16.10
CA THR A 325 -27.13 10.63 16.30
C THR A 325 -26.22 9.95 15.29
N TYR A 326 -24.97 10.42 15.16
CA TYR A 326 -23.96 9.69 14.38
C TYR A 326 -23.55 8.39 15.08
N MET A 327 -23.62 8.32 16.42
CA MET A 327 -23.46 7.09 17.19
C MET A 327 -24.40 5.99 16.70
N ASP A 328 -25.67 6.29 16.46
CA ASP A 328 -26.65 5.30 16.00
C ASP A 328 -26.33 4.78 14.58
N ILE A 329 -25.59 5.57 13.78
CA ILE A 329 -25.14 5.19 12.44
C ILE A 329 -23.86 4.37 12.51
N ILE A 330 -22.91 4.79 13.35
CA ILE A 330 -21.55 4.25 13.42
C ILE A 330 -21.51 2.99 14.29
N PHE A 331 -22.33 2.91 15.33
CA PHE A 331 -22.36 1.80 16.27
C PHE A 331 -23.75 1.18 16.36
N THR A 332 -23.81 -0.15 16.34
CA THR A 332 -25.01 -0.92 16.69
C THR A 332 -24.65 -1.87 17.81
N ASN A 333 -25.36 -1.82 18.94
CA ASN A 333 -25.07 -2.65 20.12
C ASN A 333 -23.60 -2.56 20.61
N GLY A 334 -22.99 -1.38 20.50
CA GLY A 334 -21.59 -1.15 20.89
C GLY A 334 -20.55 -1.64 19.87
N GLU A 335 -20.96 -2.26 18.77
CA GLU A 335 -20.06 -2.69 17.70
C GLU A 335 -20.05 -1.70 16.54
N LEU A 336 -18.85 -1.46 15.97
CA LEU A 336 -18.66 -0.59 14.82
C LEU A 336 -19.32 -1.20 13.57
N ASN A 337 -20.26 -0.47 12.97
CA ASN A 337 -20.88 -0.82 11.71
C ASN A 337 -19.84 -0.74 10.59
N LYS A 338 -19.52 -1.90 9.99
CA LYS A 338 -18.52 -1.98 8.91
C LYS A 338 -19.06 -1.53 7.57
N ASN A 339 -20.36 -1.65 7.32
CA ASN A 339 -21.07 -1.24 6.09
C ASN A 339 -22.43 -0.63 6.50
N VAL A 340 -22.65 0.65 6.21
CA VAL A 340 -23.94 1.33 6.39
C VAL A 340 -24.50 1.68 5.04
N PHE A 341 -25.79 1.48 4.89
CA PHE A 341 -26.56 1.71 3.69
C PHE A 341 -27.66 2.73 3.92
N ILE A 342 -27.73 3.77 3.09
CA ILE A 342 -28.72 4.84 3.17
C ILE A 342 -29.52 4.86 1.87
N GLN A 343 -30.81 4.65 1.98
CA GLN A 343 -31.74 4.71 0.86
C GLN A 343 -32.71 5.88 1.01
N GLY A 344 -33.22 6.37 -0.11
CA GLY A 344 -34.23 7.41 -0.13
C GLY A 344 -34.57 7.80 -1.57
N GLU A 345 -35.73 8.43 -1.74
CA GLU A 345 -36.21 8.86 -3.05
C GLU A 345 -35.25 9.87 -3.72
N PRO A 346 -35.23 9.97 -5.05
CA PRO A 346 -34.52 11.05 -5.74
C PRO A 346 -34.92 12.42 -5.16
N GLY A 347 -33.92 13.30 -4.95
CA GLY A 347 -34.15 14.63 -4.37
C GLY A 347 -34.42 14.65 -2.86
N ILE A 348 -34.34 13.53 -2.14
CA ILE A 348 -34.55 13.53 -0.67
C ILE A 348 -33.41 14.23 0.10
N GLY A 349 -32.27 14.47 -0.55
CA GLY A 349 -31.08 15.13 0.03
C GLY A 349 -29.95 14.18 0.46
N LYS A 350 -29.82 12.98 -0.13
CA LYS A 350 -28.78 12.00 0.26
C LYS A 350 -27.36 12.56 0.11
N SER A 351 -27.06 13.16 -1.04
CA SER A 351 -25.78 13.83 -1.31
C SER A 351 -25.51 14.97 -0.32
N ILE A 352 -26.55 15.72 0.06
CA ILE A 352 -26.45 16.81 1.04
C ILE A 352 -26.18 16.27 2.45
N PHE A 353 -26.80 15.15 2.83
CA PHE A 353 -26.54 14.48 4.10
C PHE A 353 -25.08 14.03 4.22
N VAL A 354 -24.55 13.36 3.19
CA VAL A 354 -23.15 12.88 3.25
C VAL A 354 -22.14 14.03 3.19
N ALA A 355 -22.39 15.06 2.38
CA ALA A 355 -21.56 16.28 2.37
C ALA A 355 -21.58 16.96 3.75
N LYS A 356 -22.74 16.99 4.42
CA LYS A 356 -22.86 17.53 5.78
C LYS A 356 -22.05 16.72 6.80
N MET A 357 -22.05 15.39 6.70
CA MET A 357 -21.28 14.52 7.58
C MET A 357 -19.77 14.72 7.42
N VAL A 358 -19.29 14.88 6.19
CA VAL A 358 -17.88 15.22 5.92
C VAL A 358 -17.52 16.57 6.55
N LEU A 359 -18.38 17.58 6.41
CA LEU A 359 -18.16 18.89 7.03
C LEU A 359 -18.18 18.85 8.56
N ASP A 360 -19.03 18.01 9.17
CA ASP A 360 -19.01 17.77 10.63
C ASP A 360 -17.71 17.11 11.08
N TRP A 361 -17.19 16.14 10.31
CA TRP A 361 -15.88 15.56 10.59
C TRP A 361 -14.75 16.60 10.46
N CYS A 362 -14.81 17.50 9.49
CA CYS A 362 -13.87 18.62 9.37
C CYS A 362 -13.95 19.56 10.59
N ASP A 363 -15.16 19.95 11.00
CA ASP A 363 -15.39 20.81 12.17
C ASP A 363 -14.87 20.13 13.46
N ALA A 364 -15.13 18.84 13.64
CA ALA A 364 -14.61 18.07 14.78
C ALA A 364 -13.08 17.95 14.74
N SER A 365 -12.49 17.78 13.55
CA SER A 365 -11.03 17.65 13.37
C SER A 365 -10.26 18.95 13.65
N LEU A 366 -10.89 20.11 13.47
CA LEU A 366 -10.26 21.43 13.63
C LEU A 366 -10.48 22.04 15.03
N SER A 367 -11.42 21.51 15.82
CA SER A 367 -11.77 22.09 17.11
C SER A 367 -10.78 21.69 18.22
N LYS A 368 -10.14 22.67 18.86
CA LYS A 368 -9.31 22.46 20.08
C LYS A 368 -10.14 22.37 21.36
N HIS A 369 -11.40 22.82 21.35
CA HIS A 369 -12.34 22.73 22.47
C HIS A 369 -13.79 22.60 21.97
N PRO A 370 -14.50 21.50 22.28
CA PRO A 370 -15.89 21.31 21.88
C PRO A 370 -16.79 22.11 22.83
N SER A 371 -16.95 23.40 22.58
CA SER A 371 -17.95 24.19 23.29
C SER A 371 -18.87 24.90 22.32
N SER A 372 -20.16 24.57 22.43
CA SER A 372 -21.27 25.47 22.15
C SER A 372 -21.39 25.98 20.70
N LYS A 373 -21.55 25.10 19.72
CA LYS A 373 -22.28 25.48 18.49
C LYS A 373 -23.36 24.44 18.20
N LYS A 374 -24.62 24.88 18.19
CA LYS A 374 -25.79 24.06 17.79
C LYS A 374 -25.52 23.44 16.42
N THR A 375 -25.20 22.16 16.39
CA THR A 375 -25.13 21.32 15.19
C THR A 375 -26.41 20.46 15.12
N ALA A 376 -26.77 20.05 13.91
CA ALA A 376 -27.92 19.20 13.62
C ALA A 376 -27.89 17.84 14.35
N PHE A 377 -26.68 17.32 14.56
CA PHE A 377 -26.35 16.17 15.40
C PHE A 377 -25.46 16.65 16.54
N CYS A 378 -25.78 16.28 17.79
CA CYS A 378 -25.07 16.75 18.98
C CYS A 378 -23.75 16.00 19.25
N ASP A 379 -23.43 14.96 18.48
CA ASP A 379 -22.33 14.02 18.71
C ASP A 379 -21.33 13.96 17.53
N ILE A 380 -20.99 15.10 16.94
CA ILE A 380 -20.04 15.16 15.81
C ILE A 380 -18.66 14.55 16.16
N GLU A 381 -18.31 14.50 17.45
CA GLU A 381 -17.07 13.88 17.96
C GLU A 381 -17.01 12.37 17.66
N THR A 382 -18.16 11.71 17.51
CA THR A 382 -18.23 10.30 17.13
C THR A 382 -17.50 10.03 15.81
N LEU A 383 -17.51 11.01 14.89
CA LEU A 383 -16.82 10.91 13.60
C LEU A 383 -15.28 10.86 13.75
N LEU A 384 -14.73 11.28 14.90
CA LEU A 384 -13.29 11.23 15.16
C LEU A 384 -12.74 9.82 15.37
N VAL A 385 -13.61 8.80 15.46
CA VAL A 385 -13.18 7.39 15.35
C VAL A 385 -12.48 7.13 14.01
N TYR A 386 -12.83 7.90 12.98
CA TYR A 386 -12.19 7.86 11.68
C TYR A 386 -11.12 8.95 11.58
N LYS A 387 -9.86 8.53 11.41
CA LYS A 387 -8.75 9.46 11.18
C LYS A 387 -8.81 10.14 9.82
N PHE A 388 -9.42 9.47 8.83
CA PHE A 388 -9.61 9.98 7.47
C PHE A 388 -11.02 9.68 6.98
N VAL A 389 -11.62 10.65 6.29
CA VAL A 389 -12.92 10.51 5.62
C VAL A 389 -12.74 10.80 4.14
N PHE A 390 -13.10 9.85 3.26
CA PHE A 390 -12.98 9.98 1.81
C PHE A 390 -14.38 10.00 1.19
N LEU A 391 -14.80 11.15 0.67
CA LEU A 391 -16.02 11.29 -0.14
C LEU A 391 -15.68 11.13 -1.63
N VAL A 392 -16.28 10.13 -2.27
CA VAL A 392 -16.20 9.91 -3.72
C VAL A 392 -17.60 9.88 -4.34
N THR A 393 -17.75 10.55 -5.48
CA THR A 393 -18.97 10.55 -6.28
C THR A 393 -18.85 9.47 -7.36
N LEU A 394 -19.78 8.51 -7.36
CA LEU A 394 -19.74 7.40 -8.31
C LEU A 394 -20.13 7.82 -9.73
N ARG A 395 -20.81 8.96 -9.87
CA ARG A 395 -21.04 9.65 -11.15
C ARG A 395 -19.73 10.01 -11.85
N ASP A 396 -18.76 10.52 -11.09
CA ASP A 396 -17.50 11.05 -11.63
C ASP A 396 -16.38 10.01 -11.62
N ALA A 397 -16.67 8.78 -11.18
CA ALA A 397 -15.69 7.70 -11.08
C ALA A 397 -15.24 7.13 -12.44
N ASN A 398 -15.73 7.63 -13.57
CA ASN A 398 -15.30 7.29 -14.93
C ASN A 398 -15.04 5.77 -15.17
N ARG A 399 -15.93 4.90 -14.65
CA ARG A 399 -15.84 3.42 -14.70
C ARG A 399 -14.66 2.79 -13.95
N GLN A 400 -13.98 3.53 -13.08
CA GLN A 400 -13.03 2.96 -12.13
C GLN A 400 -13.76 1.96 -11.21
N ARG A 401 -13.06 0.89 -10.85
CA ARG A 401 -13.62 -0.20 -10.02
C ARG A 401 -13.02 -0.26 -8.63
N GLU A 402 -11.77 0.18 -8.48
CA GLU A 402 -11.11 0.19 -7.19
C GLU A 402 -11.33 1.54 -6.50
N VAL A 403 -11.74 1.48 -5.24
CA VAL A 403 -11.97 2.67 -4.40
C VAL A 403 -10.72 3.55 -4.31
N ILE A 404 -9.53 2.93 -4.27
CA ILE A 404 -8.27 3.65 -4.22
C ILE A 404 -8.03 4.50 -5.47
N ASP A 405 -8.48 4.04 -6.64
CA ASP A 405 -8.35 4.78 -7.90
C ASP A 405 -9.35 5.93 -7.98
N MET A 406 -10.56 5.73 -7.43
CA MET A 406 -11.56 6.80 -7.27
C MET A 406 -11.04 7.91 -6.36
N ILE A 407 -10.43 7.53 -5.22
CA ILE A 407 -9.80 8.49 -4.30
C ILE A 407 -8.64 9.20 -5.02
N LYS A 408 -7.84 8.50 -5.81
CA LYS A 408 -6.77 9.13 -6.58
C LYS A 408 -7.31 10.22 -7.50
N SER A 409 -8.24 9.88 -8.39
CA SER A 409 -8.69 10.83 -9.43
C SER A 409 -9.56 11.96 -8.90
N GLN A 410 -10.31 11.75 -7.82
CA GLN A 410 -11.24 12.77 -7.29
C GLN A 410 -10.66 13.58 -6.13
N ILE A 411 -9.71 13.02 -5.38
CA ILE A 411 -9.17 13.65 -4.17
C ILE A 411 -7.69 13.98 -4.35
N VAL A 412 -6.85 13.00 -4.71
CA VAL A 412 -5.40 13.23 -4.82
C VAL A 412 -5.07 14.21 -5.94
N ASP A 413 -5.66 14.01 -7.12
CA ASP A 413 -5.40 14.84 -8.30
C ASP A 413 -5.91 16.28 -8.15
N GLU A 414 -6.90 16.49 -7.27
CA GLU A 414 -7.48 17.79 -6.92
C GLU A 414 -6.67 18.50 -5.82
N ILE A 415 -6.08 17.76 -4.87
CA ILE A 415 -5.25 18.32 -3.79
C ILE A 415 -3.86 18.72 -4.31
N TYR A 416 -3.28 17.93 -5.21
CA TYR A 416 -1.89 18.07 -5.66
C TYR A 416 -1.82 18.40 -7.15
N SER A 417 -1.05 19.42 -7.50
CA SER A 417 -0.95 19.91 -8.88
C SER A 417 0.16 19.24 -9.69
N SER A 418 1.24 18.78 -9.06
CA SER A 418 2.38 18.16 -9.75
C SER A 418 2.24 16.63 -9.83
N GLU A 419 2.78 16.01 -10.89
CA GLU A 419 2.72 14.54 -11.04
C GLU A 419 3.54 13.81 -9.97
N GLU A 420 4.68 14.38 -9.55
CA GLU A 420 5.53 13.81 -8.50
C GLU A 420 4.81 13.82 -7.14
N ASP A 421 4.18 14.94 -6.77
CA ASP A 421 3.41 15.04 -5.53
C ASP A 421 2.20 14.11 -5.55
N ARG A 422 1.52 13.96 -6.70
CA ARG A 422 0.42 13.00 -6.86
C ARG A 422 0.88 11.55 -6.66
N GLY A 423 2.05 11.17 -7.18
CA GLY A 423 2.63 9.84 -6.97
C GLY A 423 2.93 9.55 -5.50
N ASN A 424 3.51 10.53 -4.81
CA ASN A 424 3.80 10.45 -3.38
C ASN A 424 2.52 10.40 -2.54
N ALA A 425 1.55 11.28 -2.83
CA ALA A 425 0.25 11.34 -2.17
C ALA A 425 -0.56 10.05 -2.37
N TYR A 426 -0.54 9.48 -3.58
CA TYR A 426 -1.20 8.18 -3.83
C TYR A 426 -0.60 7.06 -2.96
N THR A 427 0.72 7.04 -2.81
CA THR A 427 1.41 6.09 -1.92
C THR A 427 1.01 6.31 -0.45
N ILE A 428 0.88 7.57 -0.01
CA ILE A 428 0.41 7.93 1.33
C ILE A 428 -1.02 7.43 1.56
N VAL A 429 -1.93 7.63 0.60
CA VAL A 429 -3.31 7.14 0.70
C VAL A 429 -3.35 5.62 0.80
N GLN A 430 -2.55 4.89 0.02
CA GLN A 430 -2.46 3.43 0.12
C GLN A 430 -2.00 2.97 1.51
N GLN A 431 -1.09 3.71 2.14
CA GLN A 431 -0.63 3.43 3.51
C GLN A 431 -1.71 3.77 4.55
N ILE A 432 -2.38 4.91 4.41
CA ILE A 432 -3.51 5.32 5.25
C ILE A 432 -4.60 4.25 5.23
N MET A 433 -5.03 3.81 4.04
CA MET A 433 -6.06 2.79 3.91
C MET A 433 -5.68 1.42 4.48
N LYS A 434 -4.39 1.13 4.68
CA LYS A 434 -3.91 -0.13 5.28
C LYS A 434 -3.70 -0.02 6.79
N SER A 435 -3.39 1.16 7.30
CA SER A 435 -2.91 1.34 8.68
C SER A 435 -3.84 2.16 9.58
N GLU A 436 -4.81 2.88 9.00
CA GLU A 436 -5.66 3.81 9.74
C GLU A 436 -7.14 3.44 9.66
N MET A 437 -7.90 3.92 10.64
CA MET A 437 -9.36 3.90 10.64
C MET A 437 -9.87 4.92 9.62
N CYS A 438 -10.40 4.44 8.50
CA CYS A 438 -10.91 5.29 7.42
C CYS A 438 -12.41 5.11 7.24
N LEU A 439 -13.09 6.21 6.93
CA LEU A 439 -14.47 6.23 6.45
C LEU A 439 -14.43 6.52 4.96
N VAL A 440 -14.96 5.62 4.13
CA VAL A 440 -15.18 5.87 2.70
C VAL A 440 -16.67 6.08 2.48
N ILE A 441 -17.03 7.13 1.77
CA ILE A 441 -18.40 7.48 1.42
C ILE A 441 -18.50 7.46 -0.11
N GLN A 442 -19.40 6.61 -0.61
CA GLN A 442 -19.71 6.49 -2.03
C GLN A 442 -21.09 7.09 -2.27
N ASP A 443 -21.15 8.24 -2.95
CA ASP A 443 -22.39 8.91 -3.31
C ASP A 443 -22.83 8.57 -4.74
N GLY A 444 -24.13 8.41 -4.96
CA GLY A 444 -24.72 8.15 -6.28
C GLY A 444 -24.47 6.74 -6.83
N MET A 445 -24.60 5.68 -6.02
CA MET A 445 -24.35 4.32 -6.50
C MET A 445 -25.36 3.86 -7.55
N ASP A 446 -26.53 4.48 -7.60
CA ASP A 446 -27.52 4.29 -8.65
C ASP A 446 -27.08 4.80 -10.02
N GLU A 447 -26.10 5.70 -10.04
CA GLU A 447 -25.57 6.33 -11.25
C GLU A 447 -24.34 5.60 -11.80
N TRP A 448 -23.95 4.49 -11.15
CA TRP A 448 -22.76 3.74 -11.52
C TRP A 448 -23.08 2.65 -12.58
N SER A 449 -22.81 2.99 -13.83
CA SER A 449 -23.19 2.23 -15.05
C SER A 449 -22.70 0.77 -15.20
N ASP A 450 -21.86 0.24 -14.32
CA ASP A 450 -21.38 -1.17 -14.34
C ASP A 450 -22.22 -2.11 -13.45
N TYR A 451 -23.28 -1.61 -12.80
CA TYR A 451 -24.16 -2.39 -11.91
C TYR A 451 -25.30 -3.09 -12.68
N ASN A 452 -25.02 -4.23 -13.32
CA ASN A 452 -26.06 -5.12 -13.87
C ASN A 452 -26.67 -5.97 -12.75
N GLY A 453 -27.71 -5.46 -12.07
CA GLY A 453 -28.49 -6.25 -11.12
C GLY A 453 -29.55 -5.46 -10.35
N VAL A 454 -30.78 -5.48 -10.88
CA VAL A 454 -32.08 -5.26 -10.20
C VAL A 454 -32.20 -4.05 -9.25
N ASN A 455 -32.84 -2.99 -9.74
CA ASN A 455 -33.53 -1.90 -9.02
C ASN A 455 -33.43 -1.89 -7.48
N VAL A 456 -32.33 -1.35 -6.94
CA VAL A 456 -32.26 -0.75 -5.61
C VAL A 456 -31.22 0.38 -5.68
N LEU A 457 -31.60 1.62 -5.38
CA LEU A 457 -30.74 2.81 -5.48
C LEU A 457 -29.86 2.95 -4.22
N PRO A 458 -28.52 2.84 -4.30
CA PRO A 458 -27.69 2.82 -3.11
C PRO A 458 -26.98 4.15 -2.76
N VAL A 459 -26.91 4.53 -1.48
CA VAL A 459 -25.95 5.53 -0.94
C VAL A 459 -25.25 4.96 0.29
N MET A 460 -23.93 5.13 0.36
CA MET A 460 -23.03 4.72 1.44
C MET A 460 -22.64 3.22 1.45
N VAL A 461 -21.32 2.98 1.43
CA VAL A 461 -20.65 1.73 1.83
C VAL A 461 -19.51 2.17 2.74
N LEU A 462 -19.69 1.99 4.05
CA LEU A 462 -18.54 2.05 4.97
C LEU A 462 -17.62 0.88 4.58
N CYS A 463 -16.31 1.07 4.55
CA CYS A 463 -15.36 -0.04 4.36
C CYS A 463 -14.24 0.11 5.36
N HIS A 464 -14.12 -0.87 6.26
CA HIS A 464 -13.00 -0.99 7.18
C HIS A 464 -11.81 -1.65 6.46
N SER A 465 -10.60 -1.25 6.86
CA SER A 465 -9.33 -1.31 6.13
C SER A 465 -8.75 -2.70 5.77
N HIS A 466 -9.54 -3.78 5.66
CA HIS A 466 -9.08 -5.10 5.19
C HIS A 466 -10.06 -5.91 4.32
N SER A 467 -11.18 -5.37 3.84
CA SER A 467 -12.07 -6.11 2.94
C SER A 467 -11.91 -5.73 1.47
N THR A 468 -11.48 -6.68 0.65
CA THR A 468 -11.80 -6.65 -0.78
C THR A 468 -13.33 -6.73 -0.90
N VAL A 469 -13.96 -5.79 -1.61
CA VAL A 469 -15.37 -5.89 -1.98
C VAL A 469 -15.51 -7.03 -2.99
N LYS A 470 -15.60 -8.26 -2.49
CA LYS A 470 -16.11 -9.39 -3.26
C LYS A 470 -17.63 -9.31 -3.19
N SER A 471 -18.26 -9.27 -4.36
CA SER A 471 -19.70 -9.07 -4.60
C SER A 471 -20.62 -10.19 -4.10
N THR A 472 -20.34 -10.84 -2.97
CA THR A 472 -21.04 -12.08 -2.58
C THR A 472 -21.38 -12.25 -1.10
N ALA A 473 -21.54 -11.18 -0.31
CA ALA A 473 -22.13 -11.31 1.02
C ALA A 473 -23.06 -10.16 1.41
N TYR A 474 -24.36 -10.34 1.16
CA TYR A 474 -25.46 -9.48 1.63
C TYR A 474 -25.69 -9.56 3.16
N LEU A 475 -24.82 -10.22 3.93
CA LEU A 475 -25.19 -10.65 5.28
C LEU A 475 -25.03 -9.58 6.39
N ASN A 476 -24.16 -8.56 6.28
CA ASN A 476 -23.85 -7.65 7.41
C ASN A 476 -23.86 -6.13 7.09
N TRP A 477 -24.99 -5.62 6.56
CA TRP A 477 -25.23 -4.19 6.32
C TRP A 477 -26.17 -3.59 7.40
N LEU A 478 -25.94 -2.36 7.84
CA LEU A 478 -26.97 -1.56 8.53
C LEU A 478 -27.78 -0.82 7.45
N GLU A 479 -29.09 -1.01 7.40
CA GLU A 479 -29.94 -0.39 6.38
C GLU A 479 -30.76 0.76 6.96
N LEU A 480 -30.62 1.94 6.39
CA LEU A 480 -31.26 3.17 6.80
C LEU A 480 -32.12 3.73 5.67
N LYS A 481 -33.33 4.20 6.00
CA LYS A 481 -34.22 4.90 5.07
C LYS A 481 -34.36 6.35 5.47
N MET A 482 -34.07 7.25 4.53
CA MET A 482 -34.28 8.68 4.68
C MET A 482 -35.71 9.04 4.27
N LYS A 483 -36.42 9.75 5.15
CA LYS A 483 -37.79 10.26 4.90
C LYS A 483 -37.83 11.78 4.99
N ARG A 484 -38.78 12.39 4.25
CA ARG A 484 -39.09 13.82 4.41
C ARG A 484 -39.64 14.01 5.83
N GLY A 485 -39.12 15.00 6.54
CA GLY A 485 -39.75 15.44 7.77
C GLY A 485 -41.13 15.98 7.44
N SER A 486 -42.19 15.38 7.98
CA SER A 486 -43.44 16.10 8.15
C SER A 486 -43.16 17.22 9.14
N VAL A 487 -43.47 18.46 8.76
CA VAL A 487 -43.60 19.54 9.74
C VAL A 487 -44.78 19.12 10.62
N GLU A 488 -44.49 18.46 11.74
CA GLU A 488 -45.45 18.39 12.84
C GLU A 488 -45.64 19.84 13.27
N ARG A 489 -46.80 20.40 12.91
CA ARG A 489 -47.25 21.67 13.48
C ARG A 489 -47.27 21.47 14.99
N SER A 490 -46.33 22.11 15.68
CA SER A 490 -46.40 22.32 17.13
C SER A 490 -47.53 23.28 17.43
#